data_AF-A0A3S1DDV3-F1
#
_entry.id   AF-A0A3S1DDV3-F1
#
_cell.length_a   1.000
_cell.length_b   1.000
_cell.length_c   1.000
_cell.angle_alpha   90.00
_cell.angle_beta   90.00
_cell.angle_gamma   90.00
#
_symmetry.space_group_name_H-M   'P 1'
#
loop_
_entity.id
_entity.type
_entity.pdbx_description
1 polymer ?
#
loop_
_entity_poly.entity_id
_entity_poly.type
_entity_poly.pdbx_seq_one_letter_code
_entity_poly.pdbx_strand_id
1 'polypeptide(L)'
;DKTVAALNRLGIRSIGAAVAGPVERLAVGPLTIGFAAFTLWRNAGAAAFAGRVSMQGDPAQWPRGSDVDLACAVPHWDWEFRHFPQAATRALAQHLAAQGVGLIAGHHAHVLQPVERIGKALVAYGLGDFLGTAFARQPWPGRIGGILTVDISADAGTRGAIVAYRLHTFMRLRAGDHERLVPVEALEGALRQKVLARLDTVFGNGN
;
A
#
# COMPACT_ATOMS: atom_id res chain seq x y z
N ASP A 1 11.63 -9.91 -17.59
CA ASP A 1 10.95 -10.73 -16.58
C ASP A 1 9.56 -11.14 -17.11
N LYS A 2 9.15 -12.40 -16.97
CA LYS A 2 7.86 -12.90 -17.49
C LYS A 2 6.66 -12.21 -16.82
N THR A 3 6.77 -11.84 -15.55
CA THR A 3 5.69 -11.20 -14.79
C THR A 3 5.42 -9.78 -15.29
N VAL A 4 6.47 -8.97 -15.43
CA VAL A 4 6.35 -7.59 -15.96
C VAL A 4 5.77 -7.60 -17.39
N ALA A 5 6.20 -8.54 -18.23
CA ALA A 5 5.66 -8.68 -19.57
C ALA A 5 4.16 -9.04 -19.56
N ALA A 6 3.71 -9.89 -18.63
CA ALA A 6 2.30 -10.23 -18.48
C ALA A 6 1.46 -9.03 -18.03
N LEU A 7 1.93 -8.27 -17.03
CA LEU A 7 1.27 -7.05 -16.56
C LEU A 7 1.14 -6.02 -17.68
N ASN A 8 2.21 -5.78 -18.45
CA ASN A 8 2.20 -4.85 -19.58
C ASN A 8 1.17 -5.24 -20.65
N ARG A 9 1.02 -6.53 -20.97
CA ARG A 9 -0.02 -7.00 -21.92
C ARG A 9 -1.45 -6.74 -21.44
N LEU A 10 -1.65 -6.68 -20.13
CA LEU A 10 -2.94 -6.36 -19.52
C LEU A 10 -3.13 -4.86 -19.29
N GLY A 11 -2.20 -4.01 -19.74
CA GLY A 11 -2.23 -2.57 -19.51
C GLY A 11 -1.92 -2.18 -18.05
N ILE A 12 -1.41 -3.11 -17.24
CA ILE A 12 -1.04 -2.86 -15.86
C ILE A 12 0.40 -2.36 -15.81
N ARG A 13 0.58 -1.09 -15.48
CA ARG A 13 1.91 -0.50 -15.26
C ARG A 13 2.49 -1.01 -13.94
N SER A 14 3.68 -1.58 -13.99
CA SER A 14 4.46 -1.94 -12.81
C SER A 14 5.26 -0.75 -12.29
N ILE A 15 5.48 -0.68 -10.97
CA ILE A 15 6.41 0.25 -10.33
C ILE A 15 7.46 -0.48 -9.48
N GLY A 16 8.59 0.16 -9.17
CA GLY A 16 9.59 -0.32 -8.22
C GLY A 16 10.66 -1.22 -8.82
N ALA A 17 10.73 -1.31 -10.15
CA ALA A 17 11.84 -1.96 -10.85
C ALA A 17 13.10 -1.08 -10.73
N ALA A 18 14.24 -1.67 -10.36
CA ALA A 18 15.45 -0.89 -10.08
C ALA A 18 15.92 -0.02 -11.26
N VAL A 19 15.66 -0.47 -12.50
CA VAL A 19 16.04 0.22 -13.74
C VAL A 19 15.24 1.50 -14.00
N ALA A 20 14.08 1.68 -13.38
CA ALA A 20 13.22 2.85 -13.57
C ALA A 20 13.63 4.04 -12.68
N GLY A 21 14.67 3.86 -11.85
CA GLY A 21 15.08 4.83 -10.85
C GLY A 21 14.19 4.79 -9.58
N PRO A 22 14.42 5.69 -8.63
CA PRO A 22 13.74 5.67 -7.34
C PRO A 22 12.30 6.19 -7.37
N VAL A 23 11.92 6.97 -8.40
CA VAL A 23 10.58 7.56 -8.53
C VAL A 23 10.09 7.47 -9.97
N GLU A 24 9.01 6.74 -10.17
CA GLU A 24 8.32 6.62 -11.46
C GLU A 24 7.20 7.64 -11.56
N ARG A 25 7.15 8.40 -12.66
CA ARG A 25 6.17 9.46 -12.87
C ARG A 25 5.04 8.99 -13.79
N LEU A 26 3.82 9.35 -13.43
CA LEU A 26 2.61 9.05 -14.19
C LEU A 26 1.76 10.31 -14.35
N ALA A 27 1.48 10.69 -15.59
CA ALA A 27 0.47 11.70 -15.88
C ALA A 27 -0.93 11.09 -15.73
N VAL A 28 -1.79 11.72 -14.93
CA VAL A 28 -3.18 11.33 -14.68
C VAL A 28 -4.06 12.57 -14.86
N GLY A 29 -4.69 12.69 -16.02
CA GLY A 29 -5.42 13.90 -16.39
C GLY A 29 -4.49 15.12 -16.31
N PRO A 30 -4.85 16.18 -15.54
CA PRO A 30 -3.99 17.33 -15.40
C PRO A 30 -2.81 17.05 -14.47
N LEU A 31 -2.84 16.02 -13.62
CA LEU A 31 -1.87 15.80 -12.55
C LEU A 31 -0.66 14.96 -12.97
N THR A 32 0.47 15.17 -12.32
CA THR A 32 1.62 14.25 -12.34
C THR A 32 1.79 13.61 -10.97
N ILE A 33 1.71 12.28 -10.92
CA ILE A 33 1.86 11.48 -9.69
C ILE A 33 3.21 10.76 -9.73
N GLY A 34 4.00 10.90 -8.67
CA GLY A 34 5.27 10.18 -8.49
C GLY A 34 5.10 8.98 -7.58
N PHE A 35 5.57 7.81 -7.99
CA PHE A 35 5.56 6.59 -7.18
C PHE A 35 6.99 6.15 -6.84
N ALA A 36 7.30 6.12 -5.55
CA ALA A 36 8.51 5.54 -4.99
C ALA A 36 8.17 4.18 -4.35
N ALA A 37 8.30 3.11 -5.13
CA ALA A 37 8.17 1.73 -4.63
C ALA A 37 9.54 1.19 -4.22
N PHE A 38 9.65 0.62 -3.02
CA PHE A 38 10.91 0.08 -2.51
C PHE A 38 10.71 -1.03 -1.49
N THR A 39 11.72 -1.88 -1.35
CA THR A 39 11.70 -3.06 -0.48
C THR A 39 12.67 -2.94 0.70
N LEU A 40 12.14 -2.92 1.91
CA LEU A 40 12.93 -2.97 3.16
C LEU A 40 12.93 -4.36 3.79
N TRP A 41 11.87 -5.13 3.58
CA TRP A 41 11.77 -6.52 4.01
C TRP A 41 11.94 -7.50 2.86
N ARG A 42 12.75 -8.54 3.03
CA ARG A 42 13.02 -9.57 2.03
C ARG A 42 12.97 -10.96 2.67
N ASN A 43 12.26 -11.89 2.04
CA ASN A 43 12.23 -13.30 2.44
C ASN A 43 13.40 -14.12 1.87
N ALA A 44 14.41 -13.44 1.29
CA ALA A 44 15.67 -14.01 0.84
C ALA A 44 16.80 -12.95 0.93
N GLY A 45 18.05 -13.38 0.70
CA GLY A 45 19.21 -12.49 0.74
C GLY A 45 19.13 -11.35 -0.29
N ALA A 46 19.71 -10.19 0.04
CA ALA A 46 19.66 -8.99 -0.82
C ALA A 46 20.18 -9.21 -2.24
N ALA A 47 21.18 -10.09 -2.41
CA ALA A 47 21.74 -10.43 -3.72
C ALA A 47 20.69 -11.01 -4.70
N ALA A 48 19.66 -11.69 -4.20
CA ALA A 48 18.58 -12.23 -5.04
C ALA A 48 17.68 -11.13 -5.65
N PHE A 49 17.72 -9.93 -5.08
CA PHE A 49 16.88 -8.78 -5.42
C PHE A 49 17.65 -7.62 -6.05
N ALA A 50 18.97 -7.57 -5.85
CA ALA A 50 19.84 -6.52 -6.35
C ALA A 50 19.69 -6.33 -7.86
N GLY A 51 19.53 -5.07 -8.29
CA GLY A 51 19.34 -4.71 -9.70
C GLY A 51 17.98 -5.09 -10.30
N ARG A 52 17.09 -5.77 -9.55
CA ARG A 52 15.74 -6.15 -10.00
C ARG A 52 14.66 -5.26 -9.40
N VAL A 53 14.72 -5.06 -8.09
CA VAL A 53 13.77 -4.23 -7.34
C VAL A 53 14.49 -3.08 -6.64
N SER A 54 13.82 -1.95 -6.51
CA SER A 54 14.33 -0.83 -5.73
C SER A 54 14.38 -1.19 -4.25
N MET A 55 15.52 -0.90 -3.61
CA MET A 55 15.70 -0.95 -2.15
C MET A 55 15.95 0.46 -1.59
N GLN A 56 15.66 1.50 -2.39
CA GLN A 56 15.93 2.91 -2.07
C GLN A 56 14.79 3.52 -1.24
N GLY A 57 14.76 3.19 0.05
CA GLY A 57 13.76 3.73 0.99
C GLY A 57 14.10 5.09 1.59
N ASP A 58 15.28 5.63 1.29
CA ASP A 58 15.71 6.94 1.77
C ASP A 58 15.22 8.06 0.84
N PRO A 59 14.25 8.90 1.27
CA PRO A 59 13.72 9.99 0.45
C PRO A 59 14.77 11.05 0.10
N ALA A 60 15.88 11.15 0.84
CA ALA A 60 16.96 12.07 0.49
C ALA A 60 17.64 11.70 -0.85
N GLN A 61 17.53 10.45 -1.29
CA GLN A 61 18.06 9.95 -2.55
C GLN A 61 17.06 10.03 -3.70
N TRP A 62 15.83 10.46 -3.43
CA TRP A 62 14.82 10.67 -4.46
C TRP A 62 15.05 12.03 -5.12
N PRO A 63 14.76 12.17 -6.43
CA PRO A 63 14.79 13.46 -7.11
C PRO A 63 13.99 14.49 -6.31
N ARG A 64 14.65 15.54 -5.83
CA ARG A 64 14.00 16.62 -5.06
C ARG A 64 13.33 17.60 -6.00
N GLY A 65 12.13 18.07 -5.63
CA GLY A 65 11.51 19.26 -6.19
C GLY A 65 10.50 19.03 -7.33
N SER A 66 9.38 19.75 -7.23
CA SER A 66 8.41 20.27 -8.24
C SER A 66 7.92 19.43 -9.43
N ASP A 67 8.47 18.27 -9.74
CA ASP A 67 8.09 17.53 -10.96
C ASP A 67 6.82 16.68 -10.80
N VAL A 68 6.26 16.63 -9.58
CA VAL A 68 5.06 15.86 -9.28
C VAL A 68 4.13 16.71 -8.43
N ASP A 69 2.84 16.60 -8.71
CA ASP A 69 1.77 17.20 -7.91
C ASP A 69 1.54 16.41 -6.61
N LEU A 70 1.70 15.08 -6.66
CA LEU A 70 1.64 14.20 -5.50
C LEU A 70 2.76 13.17 -5.53
N ALA A 71 3.56 13.12 -4.46
CA ALA A 71 4.51 12.04 -4.22
C ALA A 71 3.87 10.93 -3.37
N CYS A 72 3.97 9.70 -3.86
CA CYS A 72 3.47 8.48 -3.26
C CYS A 72 4.63 7.54 -2.91
N ALA A 73 4.68 7.02 -1.69
CA ALA A 73 5.57 5.93 -1.31
C ALA A 73 4.78 4.62 -1.25
N VAL A 74 5.36 3.54 -1.81
CA VAL A 74 4.77 2.19 -1.79
C VAL A 74 5.79 1.21 -1.18
N PRO A 75 5.99 1.28 0.15
CA PRO A 75 6.98 0.45 0.83
C PRO A 75 6.52 -1.00 0.99
N HIS A 76 7.43 -1.93 0.77
CA HIS A 76 7.31 -3.33 1.17
C HIS A 76 8.09 -3.53 2.49
N TRP A 77 7.37 -3.53 3.62
CA TRP A 77 7.95 -3.30 4.95
C TRP A 77 7.19 -3.99 6.10
N ASP A 78 7.68 -3.77 7.32
CA ASP A 78 7.12 -4.32 8.56
C ASP A 78 7.22 -5.86 8.66
N TRP A 79 6.66 -6.42 9.73
CA TRP A 79 6.63 -7.85 10.00
C TRP A 79 5.32 -8.47 9.50
N GLU A 80 5.45 -9.68 8.97
CA GLU A 80 4.31 -10.46 8.53
C GLU A 80 3.32 -10.70 9.68
N PHE A 81 2.03 -10.55 9.38
CA PHE A 81 0.90 -10.83 10.29
C PHE A 81 0.88 -9.99 11.58
N ARG A 82 1.56 -8.83 11.59
CA ARG A 82 1.45 -7.83 12.65
C ARG A 82 0.43 -6.76 12.27
N HIS A 83 -0.66 -6.67 13.02
CA HIS A 83 -1.73 -5.69 12.76
C HIS A 83 -1.38 -4.26 13.13
N PHE A 84 -0.43 -4.06 14.03
CA PHE A 84 0.01 -2.74 14.43
C PHE A 84 1.43 -2.54 13.91
N PRO A 85 1.70 -1.41 13.23
CA PRO A 85 3.01 -1.17 12.66
C PRO A 85 4.04 -1.01 13.76
N GLN A 86 5.25 -1.48 13.49
CA GLN A 86 6.37 -1.31 14.42
C GLN A 86 6.73 0.17 14.60
N ALA A 87 7.36 0.49 15.73
CA ALA A 87 7.85 1.84 16.00
C ALA A 87 8.78 2.35 14.87
N ALA A 88 9.63 1.47 14.32
CA ALA A 88 10.49 1.81 13.19
C ALA A 88 9.69 2.12 11.90
N THR A 89 8.63 1.36 11.61
CA THR A 89 7.73 1.62 10.47
C THR A 89 7.02 2.97 10.63
N ARG A 90 6.50 3.27 11.82
CA ARG A 90 5.88 4.56 12.14
C ARG A 90 6.88 5.72 12.01
N ALA A 91 8.09 5.56 12.53
CA ALA A 91 9.14 6.57 12.43
C ALA A 91 9.54 6.84 10.96
N LEU A 92 9.63 5.80 10.13
CA LEU A 92 9.86 5.96 8.70
C LEU A 92 8.70 6.67 7.99
N ALA A 93 7.44 6.32 8.33
CA ALA A 93 6.27 7.02 7.79
C ALA A 93 6.28 8.52 8.13
N GLN A 94 6.65 8.87 9.36
CA GLN A 94 6.82 10.26 9.79
C GLN A 94 7.94 10.96 9.01
N HIS A 95 9.08 10.29 8.82
CA HIS A 95 10.19 10.83 8.05
C HIS A 95 9.81 11.09 6.58
N LEU A 96 9.13 10.14 5.93
CA LEU A 96 8.62 10.27 4.56
C LEU A 96 7.62 11.44 4.44
N ALA A 97 6.67 11.54 5.38
CA ALA A 97 5.71 12.64 5.43
C ALA A 97 6.41 14.01 5.58
N ALA A 98 7.44 14.09 6.44
CA ALA A 98 8.23 15.30 6.63
C ALA A 98 9.03 15.71 5.37
N GLN A 99 9.34 14.76 4.48
CA GLN A 99 9.97 15.02 3.18
C GLN A 99 8.96 15.35 2.06
N GLY A 100 7.68 15.50 2.38
CA GLY A 100 6.65 15.94 1.43
C GLY A 100 5.93 14.79 0.70
N VAL A 101 6.11 13.54 1.12
CA VAL A 101 5.28 12.43 0.62
C VAL A 101 3.84 12.64 1.08
N GLY A 102 2.91 12.68 0.14
CA GLY A 102 1.48 12.91 0.42
C GLY A 102 0.68 11.62 0.63
N LEU A 103 1.11 10.51 0.04
CA LEU A 103 0.49 9.19 0.22
C LEU A 103 1.54 8.13 0.53
N ILE A 104 1.30 7.31 1.55
CA ILE A 104 2.10 6.13 1.86
C ILE A 104 1.16 4.92 1.86
N ALA A 105 1.41 3.96 0.97
CA ALA A 105 0.61 2.73 0.83
C ALA A 105 1.50 1.49 1.01
N GLY A 106 1.63 1.05 2.26
CA GLY A 106 2.48 -0.05 2.65
C GLY A 106 1.88 -1.43 2.39
N HIS A 107 2.78 -2.39 2.16
CA HIS A 107 2.48 -3.80 1.92
C HIS A 107 3.47 -4.68 2.71
N HIS A 108 3.40 -6.01 2.51
CA HIS A 108 4.18 -7.08 3.17
C HIS A 108 3.64 -7.59 4.52
N ALA A 109 2.97 -6.77 5.32
CA ALA A 109 2.37 -7.27 6.56
C ALA A 109 1.32 -8.39 6.35
N HIS A 110 0.82 -8.59 5.12
CA HIS A 110 -0.20 -9.59 4.74
C HIS A 110 -1.52 -9.50 5.52
N VAL A 111 -1.71 -8.42 6.27
CA VAL A 111 -2.91 -8.08 7.03
C VAL A 111 -3.19 -6.59 6.89
N LEU A 112 -4.44 -6.20 7.12
CA LEU A 112 -4.77 -4.79 7.33
C LEU A 112 -4.09 -4.25 8.60
N GLN A 113 -3.49 -3.08 8.44
CA GLN A 113 -2.98 -2.22 9.50
C GLN A 113 -3.70 -0.86 9.46
N PRO A 114 -3.57 0.00 10.50
CA PRO A 114 -4.26 1.28 10.57
C PRO A 114 -3.99 2.20 9.37
N VAL A 115 -4.95 3.11 9.14
CA VAL A 115 -4.79 4.28 8.28
C VAL A 115 -4.73 5.51 9.17
N GLU A 116 -3.74 6.38 9.00
CA GLU A 116 -3.62 7.62 9.76
C GLU A 116 -3.20 8.81 8.88
N ARG A 117 -3.43 10.03 9.38
CA ARG A 117 -2.87 11.24 8.77
C ARG A 117 -1.68 11.74 9.59
N ILE A 118 -0.54 11.95 8.94
CA ILE A 118 0.65 12.56 9.52
C ILE A 118 0.88 13.90 8.82
N GLY A 119 0.48 15.00 9.46
CA GLY A 119 0.42 16.30 8.79
C GLY A 119 -0.51 16.25 7.58
N LYS A 120 0.01 16.52 6.38
CA LYS A 120 -0.75 16.43 5.12
C LYS A 120 -0.76 15.03 4.50
N ALA A 121 0.12 14.13 4.95
CA ALA A 121 0.28 12.80 4.39
C ALA A 121 -0.83 11.86 4.86
N LEU A 122 -1.39 11.06 3.96
CA LEU A 122 -2.22 9.91 4.29
C LEU A 122 -1.36 8.64 4.30
N VAL A 123 -1.41 7.87 5.38
CA VAL A 123 -0.60 6.68 5.58
C VAL A 123 -1.51 5.48 5.79
N ALA A 124 -1.51 4.53 4.85
CA ALA A 124 -2.02 3.19 5.05
C ALA A 124 -0.82 2.25 5.27
N TYR A 125 -0.64 1.77 6.50
CA TYR A 125 0.56 1.00 6.87
C TYR A 125 0.63 -0.37 6.17
N GLY A 126 -0.51 -1.01 5.99
CA GLY A 126 -0.64 -2.33 5.40
C GLY A 126 -2.05 -2.51 4.83
N LEU A 127 -2.16 -2.73 3.52
CA LEU A 127 -3.45 -2.95 2.84
C LEU A 127 -3.89 -4.43 2.80
N GLY A 128 -3.06 -5.33 3.32
CA GLY A 128 -3.27 -6.77 3.23
C GLY A 128 -3.12 -7.30 1.80
N ASP A 129 -3.59 -8.52 1.59
CA ASP A 129 -3.45 -9.22 0.31
C ASP A 129 -4.68 -8.99 -0.57
N PHE A 130 -4.50 -8.32 -1.71
CA PHE A 130 -5.53 -8.26 -2.76
C PHE A 130 -5.76 -9.64 -3.41
N LEU A 131 -4.69 -10.40 -3.59
CA LEU A 131 -4.70 -11.79 -4.04
C LEU A 131 -3.82 -12.63 -3.12
N GLY A 132 -4.19 -13.89 -2.88
CA GLY A 132 -3.43 -14.79 -2.02
C GLY A 132 -2.11 -15.21 -2.61
N THR A 133 -1.01 -14.64 -2.12
CA THR A 133 0.33 -14.96 -2.63
C THR A 133 1.27 -15.52 -1.57
N ALA A 134 1.01 -15.28 -0.27
CA ALA A 134 1.91 -15.72 0.79
C ALA A 134 1.79 -17.22 1.11
N PHE A 135 0.55 -17.72 1.23
CA PHE A 135 0.28 -19.11 1.56
C PHE A 135 -0.83 -19.70 0.70
N ALA A 136 -0.71 -20.99 0.36
CA ALA A 136 -1.78 -21.77 -0.26
C ALA A 136 -3.08 -21.78 0.58
N ARG A 137 -2.95 -21.57 1.91
CA ARG A 137 -4.05 -21.37 2.85
C ARG A 137 -3.72 -20.22 3.80
N GLN A 138 -4.12 -19.02 3.45
CA GLN A 138 -3.92 -17.84 4.28
C GLN A 138 -4.68 -17.98 5.61
N PRO A 139 -3.99 -18.01 6.77
CA PRO A 139 -4.65 -18.16 8.06
C PRO A 139 -5.46 -16.90 8.40
N TRP A 140 -6.38 -17.06 9.36
CA TRP A 140 -7.00 -15.89 9.97
C TRP A 140 -5.93 -15.02 10.65
N PRO A 141 -5.95 -13.69 10.51
CA PRO A 141 -6.89 -12.85 9.75
C PRO A 141 -6.35 -12.34 8.39
N GLY A 142 -5.30 -12.93 7.83
CA GLY A 142 -4.67 -12.48 6.57
C GLY A 142 -5.55 -12.58 5.31
N ARG A 143 -6.81 -13.03 5.47
CA ARG A 143 -7.83 -13.01 4.41
C ARG A 143 -8.62 -11.71 4.35
N ILE A 144 -8.43 -10.80 5.31
CA ILE A 144 -9.00 -9.47 5.29
C ILE A 144 -8.01 -8.54 4.57
N GLY A 145 -8.48 -7.85 3.54
CA GLY A 145 -7.72 -6.87 2.77
C GLY A 145 -8.50 -5.59 2.57
N GLY A 146 -7.86 -4.59 1.96
CA GLY A 146 -8.46 -3.30 1.68
C GLY A 146 -8.06 -2.74 0.33
N ILE A 147 -9.01 -2.11 -0.35
CA ILE A 147 -8.75 -1.22 -1.48
C ILE A 147 -8.84 0.20 -0.94
N LEU A 148 -7.74 0.94 -0.99
CA LEU A 148 -7.72 2.35 -0.64
C LEU A 148 -7.98 3.19 -1.89
N THR A 149 -9.05 3.98 -1.88
CA THR A 149 -9.28 5.04 -2.86
C THR A 149 -8.99 6.39 -2.22
N VAL A 150 -8.37 7.28 -2.99
CA VAL A 150 -8.02 8.63 -2.57
C VAL A 150 -8.48 9.62 -3.64
N ASP A 151 -9.10 10.71 -3.20
CA ASP A 151 -9.49 11.82 -4.07
C ASP A 151 -8.41 12.89 -3.99
N ILE A 152 -7.88 13.27 -5.16
CA ILE A 152 -6.76 14.20 -5.30
C ILE A 152 -7.26 15.46 -6.00
N SER A 153 -7.05 16.63 -5.40
CA SER A 153 -7.49 17.90 -6.00
C SER A 153 -6.62 18.25 -7.22
N ALA A 154 -7.28 18.73 -8.28
CA ALA A 154 -6.66 19.26 -9.50
C ALA A 154 -6.67 20.80 -9.55
N ASP A 155 -7.26 21.46 -8.55
CA ASP A 155 -7.44 22.91 -8.51
C ASP A 155 -6.12 23.62 -8.26
N ALA A 156 -5.88 24.76 -8.91
CA ALA A 156 -4.60 25.46 -8.89
C ALA A 156 -4.05 25.75 -7.47
N GLY A 157 -4.92 25.99 -6.47
CA GLY A 157 -4.52 26.29 -5.10
C GLY A 157 -4.29 25.07 -4.19
N THR A 158 -4.82 23.90 -4.55
CA THR A 158 -4.77 22.67 -3.73
C THR A 158 -4.29 21.46 -4.52
N ARG A 159 -3.67 21.71 -5.67
CA ARG A 159 -3.24 20.71 -6.63
C ARG A 159 -2.38 19.63 -5.98
N GLY A 160 -2.75 18.37 -6.19
CA GLY A 160 -2.07 17.21 -5.59
C GLY A 160 -2.45 16.91 -4.13
N ALA A 161 -3.24 17.75 -3.47
CA ALA A 161 -3.69 17.49 -2.11
C ALA A 161 -4.74 16.36 -2.07
N ILE A 162 -4.59 15.45 -1.10
CA ILE A 162 -5.58 14.40 -0.81
C ILE A 162 -6.73 14.99 0.00
N VAL A 163 -7.86 15.22 -0.66
CA VAL A 163 -9.05 15.87 -0.08
C VAL A 163 -10.01 14.88 0.58
N ALA A 164 -10.05 13.64 0.10
CA ALA A 164 -10.86 12.57 0.65
C ALA A 164 -10.17 11.22 0.47
N TYR A 165 -10.59 10.23 1.25
CA TYR A 165 -10.20 8.84 1.03
C TYR A 165 -11.31 7.91 1.52
N ARG A 166 -11.31 6.69 0.99
CA ARG A 166 -12.17 5.60 1.44
C ARG A 166 -11.38 4.30 1.45
N LEU A 167 -11.47 3.56 2.55
CA LEU A 167 -10.96 2.20 2.64
C LEU A 167 -12.09 1.21 2.43
N HIS A 168 -12.09 0.53 1.30
CA HIS A 168 -13.03 -0.55 1.01
C HIS A 168 -12.47 -1.85 1.55
N THR A 169 -12.98 -2.28 2.70
CA THR A 169 -12.56 -3.54 3.32
C THR A 169 -13.30 -4.70 2.68
N PHE A 170 -12.57 -5.79 2.41
CA PHE A 170 -13.12 -7.01 1.88
C PHE A 170 -12.51 -8.22 2.59
N MET A 171 -13.22 -9.34 2.53
CA MET A 171 -12.68 -10.64 2.87
C MET A 171 -12.54 -11.50 1.62
N ARG A 172 -11.38 -12.14 1.48
CA ARG A 172 -11.13 -13.19 0.50
C ARG A 172 -11.78 -14.49 0.95
N LEU A 173 -12.79 -14.92 0.21
CA LEU A 173 -13.44 -16.22 0.37
C LEU A 173 -12.98 -17.16 -0.74
N ARG A 174 -12.59 -18.38 -0.37
CA ARG A 174 -12.18 -19.41 -1.31
C ARG A 174 -13.38 -20.23 -1.77
N ALA A 175 -13.44 -20.49 -3.07
CA ALA A 175 -14.39 -21.41 -3.70
C ALA A 175 -13.61 -22.33 -4.65
N GLY A 176 -13.21 -23.52 -4.18
CA GLY A 176 -12.34 -24.42 -4.93
C GLY A 176 -10.98 -23.77 -5.20
N ASP A 177 -10.63 -23.59 -6.47
CA ASP A 177 -9.39 -22.93 -6.91
C ASP A 177 -9.57 -21.44 -7.24
N HIS A 178 -10.75 -20.90 -6.94
CA HIS A 178 -11.06 -19.48 -7.10
C HIS A 178 -11.08 -18.77 -5.74
N GLU A 179 -10.77 -17.47 -5.78
CA GLU A 179 -11.02 -16.56 -4.68
C GLU A 179 -12.02 -15.49 -5.11
N ARG A 180 -12.96 -15.19 -4.22
CA ARG A 180 -13.90 -14.09 -4.36
C ARG A 180 -13.56 -13.03 -3.32
N LEU A 181 -13.44 -11.78 -3.77
CA LEU A 181 -13.40 -10.63 -2.88
C LEU A 181 -14.84 -10.30 -2.50
N VAL A 182 -15.18 -10.48 -1.22
CA VAL A 182 -16.51 -10.17 -0.70
C VAL A 182 -16.40 -8.93 0.18
N PRO A 183 -17.10 -7.82 -0.15
CA PRO A 183 -17.14 -6.65 0.71
C PRO A 183 -17.58 -7.03 2.12
N VAL A 184 -16.99 -6.42 3.15
CA VAL A 184 -17.27 -6.80 4.55
C VAL A 184 -18.74 -6.58 4.91
N GLU A 185 -19.37 -5.57 4.33
CA GLU A 185 -20.81 -5.29 4.47
C GLU A 185 -21.72 -6.40 3.92
N ALA A 186 -21.22 -7.19 2.97
CA ALA A 186 -21.95 -8.31 2.37
C ALA A 186 -21.66 -9.66 3.06
N LEU A 187 -20.81 -9.70 4.08
CA LEU A 187 -20.62 -10.89 4.90
C LEU A 187 -21.81 -11.08 5.84
N GLU A 188 -22.05 -12.32 6.25
CA GLU A 188 -23.18 -12.68 7.12
C GLU A 188 -22.73 -13.48 8.36
N GLY A 189 -23.61 -13.53 9.36
CA GLY A 189 -23.48 -14.36 10.55
C GLY A 189 -22.20 -14.15 11.37
N ALA A 190 -21.71 -15.22 11.98
CA ALA A 190 -20.55 -15.21 12.88
C ALA A 190 -19.26 -14.74 12.19
N LEU A 191 -19.13 -14.98 10.88
CA LEU A 191 -17.95 -14.54 10.13
C LEU A 191 -17.90 -13.02 10.03
N ARG A 192 -19.03 -12.38 9.69
CA ARG A 192 -19.14 -10.92 9.66
C ARG A 192 -18.78 -10.31 11.01
N GLN A 193 -19.36 -10.82 12.09
CA GLN A 193 -19.10 -10.34 13.45
C GLN A 193 -17.62 -10.45 13.81
N LYS A 194 -16.97 -11.57 13.47
CA LYS A 194 -15.54 -11.78 13.71
C LYS A 194 -14.66 -10.80 12.92
N VAL A 195 -15.03 -10.50 11.67
CA VAL A 195 -14.32 -9.53 10.83
C VAL A 195 -14.51 -8.11 11.37
N LEU A 196 -15.73 -7.70 11.69
CA LEU A 196 -16.02 -6.38 12.26
C LEU A 196 -15.26 -6.17 13.57
N ALA A 197 -15.33 -7.12 14.52
CA ALA A 197 -14.59 -7.01 15.79
C ALA A 197 -13.08 -6.86 15.58
N ARG A 198 -12.53 -7.50 14.55
CA ARG A 198 -11.11 -7.35 14.21
C ARG A 198 -10.81 -5.99 13.59
N LEU A 199 -11.65 -5.51 12.68
CA LEU A 199 -11.52 -4.18 12.09
C LEU A 199 -11.63 -3.09 13.17
N ASP A 200 -12.58 -3.23 14.10
CA ASP A 200 -12.72 -2.33 15.25
C ASP A 200 -11.46 -2.31 16.11
N THR A 201 -10.77 -3.45 16.29
CA THR A 201 -9.49 -3.46 17.01
C THR A 201 -8.37 -2.72 16.25
N VAL A 202 -8.37 -2.78 14.91
CA VAL A 202 -7.32 -2.19 14.06
C VAL A 202 -7.55 -0.69 13.86
N PHE A 203 -8.80 -0.28 13.62
CA PHE A 203 -9.18 1.09 13.26
C PHE A 203 -9.86 1.85 14.41
N GLY A 204 -10.48 1.14 15.35
CA GLY A 204 -11.19 1.69 16.49
C GLY A 204 -10.27 1.94 17.68
N ASN A 205 -9.54 3.05 17.60
CA ASN A 205 -9.21 3.92 18.73
C ASN A 205 -9.40 5.37 18.27
N GLY A 206 -10.59 5.65 17.74
CA GLY A 206 -11.09 6.98 17.44
C GLY A 206 -12.39 7.18 18.19
N ASN A 207 -12.30 7.47 19.48
CA ASN A 207 -13.34 8.08 20.28
C ASN A 207 -12.72 9.28 20.99
#